data_AF-A0A925IFW1-F1
#
_entry.id   AF-A0A925IFW1-F1
#
_cell.length_a   1.000
_cell.length_b   1.000
_cell.length_c   1.000
_cell.angle_alpha   90.00
_cell.angle_beta   90.00
_cell.angle_gamma   90.00
#
_symmetry.space_group_name_H-M   'P 1'
#
loop_
_entity.id
_entity.type
_entity.pdbx_description
1 polymer ?
#
loop_
_entity_poly.entity_id
_entity_poly.type
_entity_poly.pdbx_seq_one_letter_code
_entity_poly.pdbx_strand_id
1 'polypeptide(L)'
;MVFASLLFLFIFLPLNLILYYISKNKKYRNFVLIAFSLFFYGWGEPIWISLLILSSLFDWGNALFIDKHRGTKWAKIGVVVTVVFNLALLATFKYDVFIVDSVNSILGTSFSAPGYA
;
A
#
# COMPACT_ATOMS: atom_id res chain seq x y z
N MET A 1 5.23 -10.86 -9.42
CA MET A 1 6.20 -11.93 -9.13
C MET A 1 5.87 -12.45 -7.75
N VAL A 2 5.91 -13.77 -7.53
CA VAL A 2 5.61 -14.33 -6.20
C VAL A 2 6.92 -14.61 -5.47
N PHE A 3 6.94 -14.48 -4.14
CA PHE A 3 8.12 -14.73 -3.31
C PHE A 3 8.74 -16.11 -3.52
N ALA A 4 7.92 -17.14 -3.78
CA ALA A 4 8.38 -18.51 -4.01
C ALA A 4 8.84 -18.78 -5.46
N SER A 5 8.81 -17.78 -6.34
CA SER A 5 9.21 -17.97 -7.74
C SER A 5 10.73 -18.11 -7.91
N LEU A 6 11.16 -18.93 -8.85
CA LEU A 6 12.59 -19.09 -9.20
C LEU A 6 13.22 -17.76 -9.65
N LEU A 7 12.46 -16.96 -10.41
CA LEU A 7 12.86 -15.61 -10.82
C LEU A 7 13.14 -14.70 -9.61
N PHE A 8 12.31 -14.78 -8.56
CA PHE A 8 12.53 -14.03 -7.34
C PHE A 8 13.82 -14.47 -6.64
N LEU A 9 13.97 -15.78 -6.42
CA LEU A 9 15.05 -16.34 -5.60
C LEU A 9 16.42 -16.22 -6.26
N PHE A 10 16.52 -16.48 -7.57
CA PHE A 10 17.81 -16.59 -8.26
C PHE A 10 18.23 -15.33 -9.01
N ILE A 11 17.30 -14.43 -9.33
CA ILE A 11 17.62 -13.22 -10.11
C ILE A 11 17.33 -11.97 -9.30
N PHE A 12 16.07 -11.78 -8.89
CA PHE A 12 15.65 -10.54 -8.24
C PHE A 12 16.34 -10.31 -6.89
N LEU A 13 16.34 -11.31 -6.01
CA LEU A 13 16.92 -11.20 -4.67
C LEU A 13 18.45 -11.00 -4.72
N PRO A 14 19.25 -11.80 -5.46
CA PRO A 14 20.68 -11.56 -5.57
C PRO A 14 20.99 -10.19 -6.15
N LEU A 15 20.27 -9.75 -7.19
CA LEU A 15 20.47 -8.44 -7.80
C LEU A 15 20.20 -7.29 -6.82
N ASN A 16 19.10 -7.39 -6.04
CA ASN A 16 18.77 -6.41 -5.00
C ASN A 16 19.90 -6.31 -3.96
N LEU A 17 20.37 -7.45 -3.45
CA LEU A 17 21.43 -7.49 -2.45
C LEU A 17 22.76 -6.94 -2.99
N ILE A 18 23.15 -7.30 -4.22
CA ILE A 18 24.36 -6.80 -4.86
C ILE A 18 24.31 -5.27 -4.95
N LEU A 19 23.23 -4.71 -5.51
CA LEU A 19 23.09 -3.26 -5.67
C LEU A 19 23.00 -2.53 -4.31
N TYR A 20 22.37 -3.16 -3.32
CA TYR A 20 22.31 -2.64 -1.96
C TYR A 20 23.68 -2.57 -1.28
N TYR A 21 24.51 -3.61 -1.40
CA TYR A 21 25.82 -3.66 -0.75
C TYR A 21 26.90 -2.87 -1.49
N ILE A 22 26.79 -2.72 -2.82
CA ILE A 22 27.69 -1.85 -3.60
C ILE A 22 27.44 -0.37 -3.28
N SER A 23 26.20 -0.01 -2.97
CA SER A 23 25.82 1.36 -2.64
C SER A 23 26.37 1.80 -1.28
N LYS A 24 27.47 2.55 -1.27
CA LYS A 24 28.11 3.03 -0.03
C LYS A 24 27.31 4.12 0.70
N ASN A 25 26.47 4.87 -0.01
CA ASN A 25 25.66 5.94 0.59
C ASN A 25 24.30 5.41 1.06
N LYS A 26 23.89 5.78 2.28
CA LYS A 26 22.58 5.44 2.86
C LYS A 26 21.41 5.88 1.96
N LYS A 27 21.51 7.05 1.31
CA LYS A 27 20.46 7.55 0.40
C LYS A 27 20.25 6.63 -0.81
N TYR A 28 21.34 6.21 -1.45
CA TYR A 28 21.27 5.28 -2.59
C TYR A 28 20.80 3.89 -2.17
N ARG A 29 21.20 3.40 -0.99
CA ARG A 29 20.68 2.13 -0.44
C ARG A 29 19.17 2.15 -0.29
N ASN A 30 18.61 3.21 0.30
CA ASN A 30 17.17 3.35 0.46
C ASN A 30 16.47 3.45 -0.90
N PHE A 31 17.05 4.19 -1.85
CA PHE A 31 16.50 4.27 -3.20
C PHE A 31 16.47 2.91 -3.90
N VAL A 32 17.54 2.12 -3.83
CA VAL A 32 17.59 0.75 -4.37
C VAL A 32 16.48 -0.10 -3.75
N LEU A 33 16.34 -0.08 -2.43
CA LEU A 33 15.30 -0.85 -1.74
C LEU A 33 13.89 -0.44 -2.17
N ILE A 34 13.62 0.87 -2.29
CA ILE A 34 12.31 1.38 -2.73
C ILE A 34 12.06 0.96 -4.18
N ALA A 35 13.02 1.15 -5.08
CA ALA A 35 12.88 0.81 -6.49
C ALA A 35 12.60 -0.68 -6.70
N PHE A 36 13.38 -1.56 -6.04
CA PHE A 36 13.15 -3.00 -6.09
C PHE A 36 11.81 -3.40 -5.47
N SER A 37 11.43 -2.81 -4.34
CA SER A 37 10.14 -3.09 -3.70
C SER A 37 8.98 -2.72 -4.62
N LEU A 38 9.01 -1.51 -5.21
CA LEU A 38 8.01 -1.07 -6.17
C LEU A 38 7.95 -1.99 -7.38
N PHE A 39 9.10 -2.32 -7.97
CA PHE A 39 9.14 -3.25 -9.10
C PHE A 39 8.54 -4.63 -8.77
N PHE A 40 8.83 -5.15 -7.57
CA PHE A 40 8.26 -6.41 -7.09
C PHE A 40 6.74 -6.35 -6.96
N TYR A 41 6.21 -5.31 -6.31
CA TYR A 41 4.77 -5.12 -6.13
C TYR A 41 4.04 -4.87 -7.46
N GLY A 42 4.64 -4.13 -8.38
CA GLY A 42 4.06 -3.83 -9.69
C GLY A 42 4.15 -4.97 -10.71
N TRP A 43 4.94 -6.02 -10.46
CA TRP A 43 5.23 -7.04 -11.48
C TRP A 43 4.00 -7.81 -11.97
N GLY A 44 3.03 -8.09 -11.11
CA GLY A 44 1.80 -8.79 -11.50
C GLY A 44 0.72 -7.84 -12.00
N GLU A 45 0.62 -6.69 -11.36
CA GLU A 45 -0.58 -5.86 -11.37
C GLU A 45 -0.16 -4.38 -11.26
N PRO A 46 0.37 -3.79 -12.35
CA PRO A 46 1.02 -2.49 -12.33
C PRO A 46 0.06 -1.32 -12.09
N ILE A 47 -1.25 -1.52 -12.18
CA ILE A 47 -2.23 -0.48 -11.87
C ILE A 47 -2.29 -0.28 -10.34
N TRP A 48 -2.30 -1.36 -9.58
CA TRP A 48 -2.46 -1.34 -8.11
C TRP A 48 -1.25 -0.79 -7.37
N ILE A 49 -0.06 -0.79 -7.99
CA ILE A 49 1.11 -0.12 -7.41
C ILE A 49 0.88 1.39 -7.25
N SER A 50 0.07 2.00 -8.13
CA SER A 50 -0.24 3.43 -8.06
C SER A 50 -0.98 3.74 -6.76
N LEU A 51 -1.91 2.85 -6.38
CA LEU A 51 -2.62 2.93 -5.12
C LEU A 51 -1.69 2.77 -3.92
N LEU A 52 -0.76 1.82 -3.98
CA LEU A 52 0.26 1.63 -2.93
C LEU A 52 1.12 2.89 -2.75
N ILE A 53 1.57 3.49 -3.85
CA ILE A 53 2.38 4.71 -3.81
C ILE A 53 1.57 5.88 -3.24
N LEU A 54 0.35 6.10 -3.73
CA LEU A 54 -0.51 7.20 -3.29
C LEU A 54 -0.89 7.07 -1.81
N SER A 55 -1.28 5.87 -1.36
CA SER A 55 -1.59 5.61 0.05
C SER A 55 -0.38 5.79 0.95
N SER A 56 0.79 5.27 0.55
CA SER A 56 2.04 5.44 1.30
C SER A 56 2.46 6.91 1.41
N LEU A 57 2.30 7.70 0.34
CA LEU A 57 2.59 9.13 0.35
C LEU A 57 1.60 9.91 1.23
N PHE A 58 0.32 9.55 1.19
CA PHE A 58 -0.70 10.13 2.06
C PHE A 58 -0.40 9.85 3.53
N ASP A 59 -0.05 8.60 3.86
CA ASP A 59 0.30 8.19 5.22
C ASP A 59 1.58 8.87 5.70
N TRP A 60 2.60 8.98 4.83
CA TRP A 60 3.82 9.70 5.14
C TRP A 60 3.57 11.19 5.41
N GLY A 61 2.75 11.85 4.59
CA GLY A 61 2.36 13.24 4.78
C GLY A 61 1.61 13.46 6.10
N ASN A 62 0.65 12.57 6.42
CA ASN A 62 -0.08 12.61 7.69
C ASN A 62 0.85 12.33 8.87
N ALA A 63 1.79 11.40 8.75
CA ALA A 63 2.77 11.11 9.80
C ALA A 63 3.61 12.35 10.14
N LEU A 64 4.07 13.10 9.13
CA LEU A 64 4.78 14.38 9.33
C LEU A 64 3.89 15.43 10.02
N PHE A 65 2.61 15.52 9.63
CA PHE A 65 1.66 16.43 10.27
C PHE A 65 1.42 16.06 11.75
N ILE A 66 1.25 14.77 12.04
CA ILE A 66 1.06 14.25 13.39
C ILE A 66 2.28 14.53 14.26
N ASP A 67 3.49 14.29 13.74
CA ASP A 67 4.73 14.52 14.47
C ASP A 67 4.91 16.02 14.82
N LYS A 68 4.58 16.92 13.87
CA LYS A 68 4.62 18.37 14.11
C LYS A 68 3.62 18.85 15.18
N HIS A 69 2.47 18.20 15.32
CA HIS A 69 1.40 18.59 16.25
C HIS A 69 1.30 17.68 17.47
N ARG A 70 2.38 16.96 17.79
CA ARG A 70 2.41 15.94 18.85
C ARG A 70 1.94 16.50 20.19
N GLY A 71 1.12 15.72 20.91
CA GLY A 71 0.53 16.12 22.19
C GLY A 71 -0.70 17.03 22.08
N THR A 72 -1.06 17.49 20.89
CA THR A 72 -2.28 18.31 20.68
C THR A 72 -3.46 17.48 20.17
N LYS A 73 -4.66 18.08 20.16
CA LYS A 73 -5.85 17.47 19.55
C LYS A 73 -5.67 17.22 18.04
N TRP A 74 -4.86 18.03 17.36
CA TRP A 74 -4.58 17.89 15.93
C TRP A 74 -3.82 16.61 15.59
N ALA A 75 -2.89 16.17 16.44
CA ALA A 75 -2.24 14.87 16.27
C ALA A 75 -3.25 13.71 16.35
N LYS A 76 -4.23 13.79 17.25
CA LYS A 76 -5.31 12.78 17.32
C LYS A 76 -6.15 12.78 16.06
N ILE A 77 -6.51 13.95 15.55
CA ILE A 77 -7.27 14.09 14.29
C ILE A 77 -6.47 13.47 13.13
N GLY A 78 -5.17 13.75 13.03
CA GLY A 78 -4.31 13.16 12.00
C GLY A 78 -4.33 11.63 12.03
N VAL A 79 -4.22 11.02 13.21
CA VAL A 79 -4.31 9.56 13.36
C VAL A 79 -5.68 9.03 12.93
N VAL A 80 -6.77 9.68 13.35
CA VAL A 80 -8.14 9.27 12.97
C VAL A 80 -8.31 9.33 11.45
N VAL A 81 -7.83 10.40 10.81
CA VAL A 81 -7.86 10.56 9.35
C VAL A 81 -7.10 9.44 8.65
N THR A 82 -5.88 9.14 9.09
CA THR A 82 -5.07 8.02 8.54
C THR A 82 -5.77 6.67 8.68
N VAL A 83 -6.38 6.40 9.84
CA VAL A 83 -7.10 5.13 10.08
C VAL A 83 -8.34 5.05 9.20
N VAL A 84 -9.18 6.09 9.16
CA VAL A 84 -10.39 6.11 8.35
C VAL A 84 -10.06 5.95 6.87
N PHE A 85 -9.01 6.62 6.39
CA PHE A 85 -8.56 6.50 5.00
C PHE A 85 -8.11 5.08 4.65
N ASN A 86 -7.25 4.47 5.48
CA ASN A 86 -6.76 3.10 5.24
C ASN A 86 -7.90 2.06 5.33
N LEU A 87 -8.82 2.22 6.28
CA LEU A 87 -9.99 1.34 6.38
C LEU A 87 -10.96 1.52 5.21
N ALA A 88 -11.13 2.74 4.69
CA ALA A 88 -11.92 2.99 3.50
C ALA A 88 -11.31 2.31 2.28
N LEU A 89 -9.99 2.43 2.08
CA LEU A 89 -9.28 1.70 1.02
C LEU A 89 -9.47 0.18 1.17
N LEU A 90 -9.30 -0.36 2.37
CA LEU A 90 -9.49 -1.78 2.63
C LEU A 90 -10.93 -2.22 2.33
N ALA A 91 -11.92 -1.44 2.77
CA ALA A 91 -13.33 -1.72 2.52
C ALA A 91 -13.64 -1.75 1.01
N THR A 92 -13.15 -0.76 0.24
CA THR A 92 -13.41 -0.67 -1.20
C THR A 92 -12.64 -1.70 -2.02
N PHE A 93 -11.37 -1.98 -1.71
CA PHE A 93 -10.55 -2.87 -2.55
C PHE A 93 -10.58 -4.33 -2.14
N LYS A 94 -10.97 -4.65 -0.91
CA LYS A 94 -10.96 -6.03 -0.41
C LYS A 94 -12.34 -6.57 -0.05
N TYR A 95 -13.25 -5.71 0.39
CA TYR A 95 -14.52 -6.13 0.99
C TYR A 95 -15.75 -5.54 0.30
N ASP A 96 -15.61 -4.90 -0.86
CA ASP A 96 -16.72 -4.30 -1.61
C ASP A 96 -17.81 -5.32 -1.93
N VAL A 97 -17.45 -6.47 -2.50
CA VAL A 97 -18.37 -7.56 -2.82
C VAL A 97 -19.05 -8.07 -1.55
N PHE A 98 -18.27 -8.33 -0.49
CA PHE A 98 -18.80 -8.79 0.79
C PHE A 98 -19.79 -7.81 1.42
N ILE A 99 -19.51 -6.50 1.34
CA ILE A 99 -20.37 -5.44 1.86
C ILE A 99 -21.67 -5.40 1.05
N VAL A 100 -21.58 -5.41 -0.28
CA VAL A 100 -22.76 -5.39 -1.17
C VAL A 100 -23.65 -6.61 -0.95
N ASP A 101 -23.06 -7.80 -0.86
CA ASP A 101 -23.80 -9.04 -0.61
C ASP A 101 -24.49 -9.05 0.76
N SER A 102 -23.81 -8.52 1.79
CA SER A 102 -24.38 -8.39 3.14
C SER A 102 -25.56 -7.41 3.16
N VAL A 103 -25.43 -6.27 2.49
CA VAL A 103 -26.49 -5.25 2.39
C VAL A 103 -27.69 -5.80 1.62
N ASN A 104 -27.46 -6.46 0.48
CA ASN A 104 -28.50 -7.10 -0.31
C ASN A 104 -29.24 -8.19 0.49
N SER A 105 -28.52 -8.98 1.29
CA SER A 105 -29.10 -10.03 2.12
C SER A 105 -29.98 -9.50 3.25
N ILE A 106 -29.60 -8.36 3.86
CA ILE A 106 -30.33 -7.78 5.00
C ILE A 106 -31.51 -6.91 4.54
N LEU A 107 -31.31 -6.10 3.49
CA LEU A 107 -32.28 -5.12 3.03
C LEU A 107 -33.15 -5.61 1.87
N GLY A 108 -32.88 -6.81 1.33
CA GLY A 108 -33.60 -7.34 0.16
C GLY A 108 -33.36 -6.52 -1.12
N THR A 109 -32.25 -5.78 -1.19
CA THR A 109 -31.87 -4.97 -2.34
C THR A 109 -31.12 -5.79 -3.38
N SER A 110 -31.01 -5.27 -4.60
CA SER A 110 -30.29 -5.89 -5.71
C SER A 110 -29.19 -4.97 -6.25
N PHE A 111 -28.33 -4.48 -5.36
CA PHE A 111 -27.17 -3.67 -5.77
C PHE A 111 -26.12 -4.55 -6.45
N SER A 112 -25.56 -4.07 -7.54
CA SER A 112 -24.43 -4.71 -8.21
C SER A 112 -23.12 -4.26 -7.57
N ALA A 113 -22.22 -5.21 -7.31
CA ALA A 113 -20.89 -4.89 -6.82
C ALA A 113 -20.13 -4.04 -7.85
N PRO A 114 -19.38 -3.01 -7.41
CA PRO A 114 -18.55 -2.22 -8.31
C PRO A 114 -17.40 -3.10 -8.81
N GLY A 115 -17.52 -3.63 -10.03
CA GLY A 115 -16.49 -4.45 -10.67
C GLY A 115 -15.27 -3.63 -11.05
N TYR A 116 -14.37 -3.38 -10.10
CA TYR A 116 -13.04 -2.84 -10.38
C TYR A 116 -12.24 -3.91 -11.14
N ALA A 117 -11.79 -3.58 -12.35
CA ALA A 117 -11.19 -4.49 -13.34
C ALA A 117 -9.93 -5.22 -12.85
#